data_AF-X1TTR8-F1
#
_entry.id   AF-X1TTR8-F1
#
_cell.length_a   1.000
_cell.length_b   1.000
_cell.length_c   1.000
_cell.angle_alpha   90.00
_cell.angle_beta   90.00
_cell.angle_gamma   90.00
#
_symmetry.space_group_name_H-M   'P 1'
#
loop_
_entity.id
_entity.type
_entity.pdbx_description
1 polymer ?
#
loop_
_entity_poly.entity_id
_entity_poly.type
_entity_poly.pdbx_seq_one_letter_code
_entity_poly.pdbx_strand_id
1 'polypeptide(L)'
;LFLTAANYRTWKNREDAPTIDELFAFVQKYPRFKDILHEASYCEIEEWRIEDAILNKKHEQNEKSIKSENIKTLTDDLEKIRSGEEIGALNFLAKHYFGIWIDSNRDISPKDRLVEATNPVIALAALEGFSTILSKSGIPSPEQIAALKLKSRQYLIGLPVLVGMDTVADLSIGKILSLPDETLKAALVFHHSYFPGHERSWVPYLINTRPILASEALESFWRPLFKKR
;
A
#
# COMPACT_ATOMS: atom_id res chain seq x y z
N LEU A 1 9.15 -6.34 53.64
CA LEU A 1 8.09 -7.36 53.59
C LEU A 1 6.83 -6.85 52.89
N PHE A 2 6.12 -5.83 53.41
CA PHE A 2 4.91 -5.30 52.74
C PHE A 2 5.17 -4.72 51.34
N LEU A 3 6.19 -3.86 51.16
CA LEU A 3 6.59 -3.35 49.83
C LEU A 3 6.91 -4.48 48.84
N THR A 4 7.55 -5.55 49.31
CA THR A 4 7.87 -6.73 48.51
C THR A 4 6.61 -7.47 48.07
N ALA A 5 5.65 -7.65 48.98
CA ALA A 5 4.35 -8.26 48.69
C ALA A 5 3.53 -7.39 47.71
N ALA A 6 3.51 -6.07 47.92
CA ALA A 6 2.88 -5.12 47.01
C ALA A 6 3.49 -5.21 45.61
N ASN A 7 4.82 -5.16 45.48
CA ASN A 7 5.52 -5.27 44.20
C ASN A 7 5.33 -6.64 43.52
N TYR A 8 5.26 -7.73 44.28
CA TYR A 8 4.98 -9.06 43.72
C TYR A 8 3.58 -9.16 43.13
N ARG A 9 2.62 -8.43 43.69
CA ARG A 9 1.27 -8.35 43.15
C ARG A 9 1.17 -7.36 41.97
N THR A 10 1.69 -6.14 42.11
CA THR A 10 1.48 -5.06 41.12
C THR A 10 2.39 -5.16 39.90
N TRP A 11 3.64 -5.64 40.06
CA TRP A 11 4.61 -5.71 38.96
C TRP A 11 4.92 -7.12 38.46
N LYS A 12 4.96 -8.12 39.35
CA LYS A 12 5.32 -9.51 38.99
C LYS A 12 4.12 -10.44 38.81
N ASN A 13 2.92 -9.97 39.13
CA ASN A 13 1.65 -10.71 39.07
C ASN A 13 1.74 -12.17 39.57
N ARG A 14 2.36 -12.35 40.74
CA ARG A 14 2.52 -13.68 41.34
C ARG A 14 1.21 -14.17 41.94
N GLU A 15 0.84 -15.42 41.66
CA GLU A 15 -0.38 -16.05 42.20
C GLU A 15 -0.32 -16.28 43.71
N ASP A 16 0.88 -16.43 44.29
CA ASP A 16 1.11 -16.60 45.72
C ASP A 16 1.26 -15.27 46.48
N ALA A 17 1.14 -14.13 45.79
CA ALA A 17 1.13 -12.82 46.42
C ALA A 17 -0.28 -12.45 46.90
N PRO A 18 -0.41 -11.66 47.99
CA PRO A 18 -1.69 -11.12 48.42
C PRO A 18 -2.37 -10.35 47.29
N THR A 19 -3.69 -10.52 47.16
CA THR A 19 -4.51 -9.81 46.20
C THR A 19 -4.51 -8.30 46.45
N ILE A 20 -4.96 -7.52 45.46
CA ILE A 20 -5.06 -6.06 45.62
C ILE A 20 -6.00 -5.72 46.78
N ASP A 21 -7.15 -6.38 46.89
CA ASP A 21 -8.12 -6.17 47.95
C ASP A 21 -7.54 -6.50 49.34
N GLU A 22 -6.75 -7.57 49.45
CA GLU A 22 -6.05 -7.93 50.70
C GLU A 22 -5.01 -6.89 51.11
N LEU A 23 -4.27 -6.30 50.15
CA LEU A 23 -3.33 -5.22 50.41
C LEU A 23 -4.04 -3.95 50.91
N PHE A 24 -5.18 -3.59 50.31
CA PHE A 24 -6.00 -2.46 50.77
C PHE A 24 -6.60 -2.70 52.16
N ALA A 25 -7.14 -3.90 52.42
CA ALA A 25 -7.65 -4.28 53.74
C ALA A 25 -6.54 -4.26 54.82
N PHE A 26 -5.33 -4.68 54.47
CA PHE A 26 -4.17 -4.61 55.35
C PHE A 26 -3.79 -3.16 55.69
N VAL A 27 -3.79 -2.26 54.70
CA VAL A 27 -3.50 -0.83 54.93
C VAL A 27 -4.59 -0.14 55.75
N GLN A 28 -5.87 -0.52 55.58
CA GLN A 28 -6.95 -0.02 56.45
C GLN A 28 -6.71 -0.39 57.92
N LYS A 29 -6.24 -1.61 58.18
CA LYS A 29 -5.89 -2.07 59.54
C LYS A 29 -4.58 -1.48 60.06
N TYR A 30 -3.64 -1.15 59.17
CA TYR A 30 -2.32 -0.62 59.51
C TYR A 30 -1.97 0.62 58.66
N PRO A 31 -2.48 1.82 59.02
CA PRO A 31 -2.39 3.03 58.19
C PRO A 31 -0.96 3.49 57.85
N ARG A 32 0.05 3.09 58.64
CA ARG A 32 1.48 3.40 58.38
C ARG A 32 2.02 2.90 57.04
N PHE A 33 1.31 1.99 56.37
CA PHE A 33 1.71 1.44 55.07
C PHE A 33 0.99 2.10 53.88
N LYS A 34 0.19 3.15 54.13
CA LYS A 34 -0.61 3.83 53.11
C LYS A 34 0.25 4.42 51.99
N ASP A 35 1.34 5.11 52.34
CA ASP A 35 2.23 5.74 51.35
C ASP A 35 2.97 4.68 50.52
N ILE A 36 3.37 3.58 51.15
CA ILE A 36 4.02 2.44 50.48
C ILE A 36 3.08 1.76 49.48
N LEU A 37 1.81 1.55 49.86
CA LEU A 37 0.81 1.01 48.92
C LEU A 37 0.52 2.00 47.81
N HIS A 38 0.40 3.29 48.12
CA HIS A 38 0.22 4.34 47.13
C HIS A 38 1.36 4.33 46.10
N GLU A 39 2.62 4.41 46.52
CA GLU A 39 3.77 4.36 45.60
C GLU A 39 3.84 3.06 44.79
N ALA A 40 3.52 1.91 45.38
CA ALA A 40 3.53 0.62 44.68
C ALA A 40 2.35 0.42 43.71
N SER A 41 1.28 1.22 43.83
CA SER A 41 0.07 1.18 42.99
C SER A 41 -0.13 2.42 42.11
N TYR A 42 0.68 3.45 42.31
CA TYR A 42 0.68 4.68 41.55
C TYR A 42 1.66 4.55 40.37
N CYS A 43 1.15 4.81 39.18
CA CYS A 43 1.94 4.98 37.97
C CYS A 43 1.41 6.22 37.29
N GLU A 44 2.21 7.28 37.25
CA GLU A 44 1.87 8.47 36.47
C GLU A 44 1.97 8.10 34.99
N ILE A 45 0.84 8.14 34.30
CA ILE A 45 0.82 8.03 32.86
C ILE A 45 1.09 9.43 32.32
N GLU A 46 2.27 9.61 31.75
CA GLU A 46 2.64 10.87 31.10
C GLU A 46 1.59 11.26 30.05
N GLU A 47 1.23 12.54 30.01
CA GLU A 47 0.14 13.06 29.17
C GLU A 47 0.32 12.68 27.69
N TRP A 48 1.55 12.72 27.18
CA TRP A 48 1.86 12.33 25.80
C TRP A 48 1.48 10.89 25.48
N ARG A 49 1.50 9.96 26.45
CA ARG A 49 1.09 8.55 26.22
C ARG A 49 -0.41 8.43 26.07
N ILE A 50 -1.16 9.27 26.76
CA ILE A 50 -2.63 9.35 26.64
C ILE A 50 -2.97 9.96 25.29
N GLU A 51 -2.33 11.08 24.93
CA GLU A 51 -2.50 11.75 23.64
C GLU A 51 -2.16 10.82 22.47
N ASP A 52 -1.00 10.15 22.54
CA ASP A 52 -0.56 9.19 21.52
C ASP A 52 -1.55 8.02 21.37
N ALA A 53 -2.03 7.45 22.48
CA ALA A 53 -3.05 6.40 22.45
C ALA A 53 -4.36 6.88 21.81
N ILE A 54 -4.78 8.12 22.06
CA ILE A 54 -5.97 8.73 21.44
C ILE A 54 -5.75 8.94 19.95
N LEU A 55 -4.58 9.46 19.55
CA LEU A 55 -4.22 9.68 18.16
C LEU A 55 -4.17 8.37 17.38
N ASN A 56 -3.52 7.33 17.92
CA ASN A 56 -3.44 6.00 17.32
C ASN A 56 -4.83 5.38 17.16
N LYS A 57 -5.69 5.46 18.18
CA LYS A 57 -7.07 4.98 18.09
C LYS A 57 -7.87 5.71 17.02
N LYS A 58 -7.70 7.03 16.90
CA LYS A 58 -8.35 7.84 15.86
C LYS A 58 -7.85 7.47 14.46
N HIS A 59 -6.55 7.24 14.32
CA HIS A 59 -5.93 6.78 13.07
C HIS A 59 -6.51 5.44 12.63
N GLU A 60 -6.53 4.44 13.51
CA GLU A 60 -7.09 3.11 13.23
C GLU A 60 -8.58 3.18 12.82
N GLN A 61 -9.36 4.04 13.48
CA GLN A 61 -10.78 4.25 13.13
C GLN A 61 -10.92 4.87 11.74
N ASN A 62 -10.09 5.86 11.42
CA ASN A 62 -10.08 6.51 10.13
C ASN A 62 -9.68 5.53 9.01
N GLU A 63 -8.64 4.71 9.22
CA GLU A 63 -8.22 3.68 8.26
C GLU A 63 -9.33 2.65 8.01
N LYS A 64 -9.99 2.18 9.08
CA LYS A 64 -11.15 1.27 8.95
C LYS A 64 -12.30 1.92 8.16
N SER A 65 -12.57 3.20 8.40
CA SER A 65 -13.61 3.95 7.67
C SER A 65 -13.25 4.11 6.20
N ILE A 66 -12.02 4.51 5.88
CA ILE A 66 -11.53 4.66 4.49
C ILE A 66 -11.61 3.32 3.78
N LYS A 67 -11.14 2.24 4.41
CA LYS A 67 -11.21 0.88 3.86
C LYS A 67 -12.66 0.47 3.59
N SER A 68 -13.57 0.73 4.52
CA SER A 68 -15.00 0.42 4.34
C SER A 68 -15.61 1.19 3.18
N GLU A 69 -15.28 2.48 3.02
CA GLU A 69 -15.75 3.29 1.90
C GLU A 69 -15.17 2.78 0.58
N ASN A 70 -13.87 2.49 0.52
CA ASN A 70 -13.22 1.91 -0.66
C ASN A 70 -13.93 0.61 -1.09
N ILE A 71 -14.19 -0.30 -0.15
CA ILE A 71 -14.90 -1.55 -0.44
C ILE A 71 -16.27 -1.26 -1.03
N LYS A 72 -17.03 -0.36 -0.40
CA LYS A 72 -18.37 0.01 -0.85
C LYS A 72 -18.35 0.58 -2.27
N THR A 73 -17.52 1.58 -2.55
CA THR A 73 -17.43 2.22 -3.87
C THR A 73 -16.99 1.26 -4.96
N LEU A 74 -16.03 0.37 -4.67
CA LEU A 74 -15.48 -0.54 -5.68
C LEU A 74 -16.33 -1.80 -5.90
N THR A 75 -17.21 -2.15 -4.95
CA THR A 75 -18.07 -3.33 -5.10
C THR A 75 -19.06 -3.16 -6.25
N ASP A 76 -19.60 -1.96 -6.44
CA ASP A 76 -20.60 -1.68 -7.49
C ASP A 76 -20.01 -1.82 -8.91
N ASP A 77 -18.70 -1.56 -9.06
CA ASP A 77 -17.98 -1.67 -10.34
C ASP A 77 -17.09 -2.93 -10.42
N LEU A 78 -17.27 -3.91 -9.53
CA LEU A 78 -16.37 -5.06 -9.39
C LEU A 78 -16.11 -5.79 -10.72
N GLU A 79 -17.16 -6.03 -11.51
CA GLU A 79 -17.04 -6.74 -12.79
C GLU A 79 -16.40 -5.87 -13.88
N LYS A 80 -16.60 -4.54 -13.84
CA LYS A 80 -15.89 -3.62 -14.75
C LYS A 80 -14.41 -3.48 -14.37
N ILE A 81 -14.09 -3.55 -13.08
CA ILE A 81 -12.70 -3.62 -12.59
C ILE A 81 -12.08 -4.91 -13.12
N ARG A 82 -12.75 -6.05 -12.89
CA ARG A 82 -12.32 -7.38 -13.34
C ARG A 82 -12.06 -7.44 -14.84
N SER A 83 -12.96 -6.86 -15.64
CA SER A 83 -12.83 -6.85 -17.10
C SER A 83 -11.81 -5.82 -17.61
N GLY A 84 -11.27 -4.94 -16.77
CA GLY A 84 -10.35 -3.89 -17.20
C GLY A 84 -11.03 -2.64 -17.80
N GLU A 85 -12.33 -2.46 -17.60
CA GLU A 85 -13.11 -1.34 -18.17
C GLU A 85 -13.11 -0.10 -17.28
N GLU A 86 -13.12 -0.28 -15.95
CA GLU A 86 -13.15 0.84 -15.02
C GLU A 86 -11.73 1.37 -14.74
N ILE A 87 -11.19 2.12 -15.71
CA ILE A 87 -9.81 2.66 -15.67
C ILE A 87 -9.58 3.56 -14.45
N GLY A 88 -10.61 4.29 -14.00
CA GLY A 88 -10.51 5.15 -12.82
C GLY A 88 -10.21 4.35 -11.55
N ALA A 89 -11.00 3.30 -11.32
CA ALA A 89 -10.80 2.37 -10.19
C ALA A 89 -9.48 1.62 -10.30
N LEU A 90 -9.13 1.13 -11.49
CA LEU A 90 -7.85 0.43 -11.70
C LEU A 90 -6.66 1.35 -11.44
N ASN A 91 -6.72 2.62 -11.86
CA ASN A 91 -5.66 3.58 -11.55
C ASN A 91 -5.57 3.84 -10.03
N PHE A 92 -6.69 3.95 -9.33
CA PHE A 92 -6.72 4.06 -7.87
C PHE A 92 -6.05 2.84 -7.21
N LEU A 93 -6.43 1.63 -7.62
CA LEU A 93 -5.87 0.38 -7.11
C LEU A 93 -4.37 0.25 -7.45
N ALA A 94 -3.95 0.68 -8.64
CA ALA A 94 -2.55 0.65 -9.03
C ALA A 94 -1.67 1.56 -8.14
N LYS A 95 -2.21 2.69 -7.65
CA LYS A 95 -1.50 3.53 -6.68
C LYS A 95 -1.26 2.82 -5.35
N HIS A 96 -2.23 2.03 -4.88
CA HIS A 96 -2.08 1.19 -3.70
C HIS A 96 -1.08 0.05 -3.95
N TYR A 97 -1.15 -0.63 -5.10
CA TYR A 97 -0.18 -1.65 -5.48
C TYR A 97 1.26 -1.11 -5.40
N PHE A 98 1.51 0.07 -5.96
CA PHE A 98 2.83 0.71 -5.94
C PHE A 98 3.20 1.40 -4.60
N GLY A 99 2.27 1.50 -3.65
CA GLY A 99 2.51 2.19 -2.37
C GLY A 99 2.88 3.67 -2.54
N ILE A 100 2.22 4.35 -3.49
CA ILE A 100 2.53 5.76 -3.85
C ILE A 100 2.19 6.72 -2.71
N TRP A 101 1.18 6.39 -1.89
CA TRP A 101 0.78 7.22 -0.78
C TRP A 101 1.80 7.14 0.37
N ILE A 102 1.91 8.23 1.13
CA ILE A 102 2.91 8.36 2.21
C ILE A 102 2.66 7.38 3.36
N ASP A 103 1.39 7.04 3.57
CA ASP A 103 0.85 6.13 4.58
C ASP A 103 0.79 4.67 4.10
N SER A 104 1.19 4.38 2.86
CA SER A 104 1.19 3.00 2.37
C SER A 104 2.22 2.15 3.09
N ASN A 105 1.82 0.96 3.57
CA ASN A 105 2.73 -0.02 4.14
C ASN A 105 3.62 -0.63 3.04
N ARG A 106 4.88 -0.19 2.98
CA ARG A 106 5.85 -0.65 1.97
C ARG A 106 6.58 -1.93 2.38
N ASP A 107 6.38 -2.40 3.60
CA ASP A 107 7.00 -3.62 4.12
C ASP A 107 6.24 -4.88 3.72
N ILE A 108 4.97 -4.75 3.32
CA ILE A 108 4.15 -5.84 2.79
C ILE A 108 4.22 -5.91 1.26
N SER A 109 3.79 -7.04 0.70
CA SER A 109 3.83 -7.23 -0.76
C SER A 109 2.88 -6.26 -1.49
N PRO A 110 3.15 -5.93 -2.77
CA PRO A 110 2.23 -5.13 -3.59
C PRO A 110 0.79 -5.67 -3.64
N LYS A 111 0.63 -6.99 -3.63
CA LYS A 111 -0.69 -7.64 -3.62
C LYS A 111 -1.38 -7.47 -2.27
N ASP A 112 -0.63 -7.60 -1.18
CA ASP A 112 -1.18 -7.42 0.18
C ASP A 112 -1.61 -5.98 0.42
N ARG A 113 -0.91 -4.98 -0.15
CA ARG A 113 -1.38 -3.57 -0.11
C ARG A 113 -2.76 -3.38 -0.74
N LEU A 114 -3.10 -4.12 -1.80
CA LEU A 114 -4.45 -4.07 -2.37
C LEU A 114 -5.49 -4.61 -1.38
N VAL A 115 -5.18 -5.73 -0.72
CA VAL A 115 -6.05 -6.36 0.28
C VAL A 115 -6.20 -5.48 1.52
N GLU A 116 -5.13 -4.83 1.95
CA GLU A 116 -5.10 -3.88 3.06
C GLU A 116 -6.02 -2.69 2.78
N ALA A 117 -5.91 -2.10 1.58
CA ALA A 117 -6.73 -0.95 1.16
C ALA A 117 -8.20 -1.30 0.84
N THR A 118 -8.49 -2.58 0.53
CA THR A 118 -9.81 -3.05 0.08
C THR A 118 -10.21 -4.36 0.76
N ASN A 119 -10.28 -5.47 0.02
CA ASN A 119 -10.49 -6.82 0.53
C ASN A 119 -9.95 -7.84 -0.50
N PRO A 120 -9.88 -9.14 -0.18
CA PRO A 120 -9.34 -10.15 -1.09
C PRO A 120 -10.09 -10.26 -2.44
N VAL A 121 -11.41 -10.04 -2.44
CA VAL A 121 -12.25 -10.17 -3.64
C VAL A 121 -11.95 -9.06 -4.65
N ILE A 122 -11.90 -7.81 -4.17
CA ILE A 122 -11.57 -6.64 -5.00
C ILE A 122 -10.12 -6.70 -5.46
N ALA A 123 -9.19 -7.09 -4.57
CA ALA A 123 -7.78 -7.24 -4.94
C ALA A 123 -7.58 -8.26 -6.06
N LEU A 124 -8.28 -9.41 -6.01
CA LEU A 124 -8.24 -10.40 -7.08
C LEU A 124 -8.82 -9.86 -8.40
N ALA A 125 -10.00 -9.22 -8.34
CA ALA A 125 -10.60 -8.59 -9.51
C ALA A 125 -9.68 -7.53 -10.14
N ALA A 126 -8.98 -6.74 -9.33
CA ALA A 126 -8.01 -5.76 -9.79
C ALA A 126 -6.86 -6.41 -10.57
N LEU A 127 -6.28 -7.49 -10.04
CA LEU A 127 -5.18 -8.23 -10.69
C LEU A 127 -5.59 -8.83 -12.04
N GLU A 128 -6.82 -9.36 -12.12
CA GLU A 128 -7.42 -9.82 -13.38
C GLU A 128 -7.62 -8.66 -14.36
N GLY A 129 -8.12 -7.52 -13.88
CA GLY A 129 -8.33 -6.30 -14.66
C GLY A 129 -7.03 -5.74 -15.25
N PHE A 130 -5.98 -5.66 -14.43
CA PHE A 130 -4.65 -5.22 -14.87
C PHE A 130 -4.09 -6.10 -15.98
N SER A 131 -4.25 -7.43 -15.84
CA SER A 131 -3.81 -8.38 -16.86
C SER A 131 -4.63 -8.25 -18.14
N THR A 132 -5.94 -8.09 -18.01
CA THR A 132 -6.87 -7.96 -19.15
C THR A 132 -6.60 -6.71 -19.98
N ILE A 133 -6.24 -5.60 -19.32
CA ILE A 133 -5.91 -4.32 -19.99
C ILE A 133 -4.79 -4.47 -21.01
N LEU A 134 -3.80 -5.34 -20.75
CA LEU A 134 -2.64 -5.50 -21.64
C LEU A 134 -3.01 -6.04 -23.03
N SER A 135 -4.14 -6.72 -23.13
CA SER A 135 -4.64 -7.32 -24.37
C SER A 135 -5.78 -6.53 -25.01
N LYS A 136 -6.24 -5.44 -24.36
CA LYS A 136 -7.33 -4.60 -24.87
C LYS A 136 -6.81 -3.55 -25.86
N SER A 137 -7.65 -3.23 -26.84
CA SER A 137 -7.43 -2.06 -27.70
C SER A 137 -7.61 -0.76 -26.90
N GLY A 138 -7.00 0.33 -27.37
CA GLY A 138 -7.16 1.66 -26.77
C GLY A 138 -6.05 2.08 -25.80
N ILE A 139 -4.97 1.31 -25.68
CA ILE A 139 -3.74 1.79 -25.04
C ILE A 139 -3.14 2.91 -25.90
N PRO A 140 -2.81 4.08 -25.32
CA PRO A 140 -2.23 5.20 -26.07
C PRO A 140 -0.87 4.87 -26.70
N SER A 141 -0.63 5.38 -27.91
CA SER A 141 0.66 5.24 -28.58
C SER A 141 1.76 6.06 -27.87
N PRO A 142 3.05 5.72 -28.08
CA PRO A 142 4.19 6.51 -27.60
C PRO A 142 4.08 8.02 -27.87
N GLU A 143 3.63 8.41 -29.07
CA GLU A 143 3.48 9.80 -29.50
C GLU A 143 2.33 10.49 -28.75
N GLN A 144 1.22 9.78 -28.53
CA GLN A 144 0.10 10.30 -27.73
C GLN A 144 0.53 10.53 -26.28
N ILE A 145 1.29 9.59 -25.71
CA ILE A 145 1.83 9.72 -24.35
C ILE A 145 2.80 10.92 -24.27
N ALA A 146 3.69 11.08 -25.26
CA ALA A 146 4.59 12.24 -25.33
C ALA A 146 3.83 13.56 -25.43
N ALA A 147 2.82 13.63 -26.31
CA ALA A 147 1.99 14.82 -26.49
C ALA A 147 1.25 15.22 -25.22
N LEU A 148 0.80 14.24 -24.42
CA LEU A 148 0.16 14.50 -23.13
C LEU A 148 1.19 14.93 -22.07
N LYS A 149 2.37 14.30 -22.05
CA LYS A 149 3.48 14.66 -21.15
C LYS A 149 3.97 16.09 -21.40
N LEU A 150 4.01 16.55 -22.65
CA LEU A 150 4.33 17.95 -23.03
C LEU A 150 3.38 18.99 -22.43
N LYS A 151 2.19 18.57 -21.99
CA LYS A 151 1.19 19.38 -21.30
C LYS A 151 1.21 19.17 -19.79
N SER A 152 2.24 18.52 -19.24
CA SER A 152 2.35 18.13 -17.83
C SER A 152 1.17 17.29 -17.33
N ARG A 153 0.60 16.46 -18.22
CA ARG A 153 -0.52 15.56 -17.92
C ARG A 153 -0.10 14.10 -18.18
N GLN A 154 -0.87 13.17 -17.64
CA GLN A 154 -0.64 11.73 -17.81
C GLN A 154 -1.96 10.97 -18.00
N TYR A 155 -1.90 9.81 -18.65
CA TYR A 155 -3.06 8.95 -18.86
C TYR A 155 -3.31 8.06 -17.64
N LEU A 156 -4.55 8.01 -17.15
CA LEU A 156 -4.92 7.16 -16.01
C LEU A 156 -4.60 5.68 -16.23
N ILE A 157 -4.64 5.19 -17.48
CA ILE A 157 -4.31 3.80 -17.83
C ILE A 157 -2.82 3.44 -17.63
N GLY A 158 -1.93 4.43 -17.48
CA GLY A 158 -0.50 4.20 -17.41
C GLY A 158 -0.08 3.35 -16.21
N LEU A 159 -0.55 3.68 -14.99
CA LEU A 159 -0.25 2.87 -13.80
C LEU A 159 -0.84 1.45 -13.89
N PRO A 160 -2.13 1.26 -14.26
CA PRO A 160 -2.69 -0.06 -14.52
C PRO A 160 -1.88 -0.93 -15.48
N VAL A 161 -1.41 -0.35 -16.60
CA VAL A 161 -0.56 -1.07 -17.56
C VAL A 161 0.74 -1.52 -16.90
N LEU A 162 1.39 -0.67 -16.11
CA LEU A 162 2.62 -1.04 -15.41
C LEU A 162 2.40 -2.16 -14.38
N VAL A 163 1.29 -2.14 -13.63
CA VAL A 163 0.95 -3.23 -12.70
C VAL A 163 0.69 -4.54 -13.45
N GLY A 164 0.00 -4.47 -14.60
CA GLY A 164 -0.21 -5.63 -15.46
C GLY A 164 1.12 -6.23 -15.91
N MET A 165 2.06 -5.40 -16.38
CA MET A 165 3.38 -5.85 -16.81
C MET A 165 4.17 -6.50 -15.67
N ASP A 166 4.17 -5.88 -14.49
CA ASP A 166 4.83 -6.44 -13.29
C ASP A 166 4.20 -7.80 -12.92
N THR A 167 2.88 -7.91 -12.97
CA THR A 167 2.14 -9.16 -12.68
C THR A 167 2.45 -10.27 -13.68
N VAL A 168 2.53 -9.97 -14.97
CA VAL A 168 2.89 -10.95 -16.01
C VAL A 168 4.35 -11.38 -15.86
N ALA A 169 5.25 -10.43 -15.59
CA ALA A 169 6.67 -10.70 -15.40
C ALA A 169 6.93 -11.60 -14.18
N ASP A 170 6.24 -11.35 -13.06
CA ASP A 170 6.30 -12.16 -11.84
C ASP A 170 5.89 -13.62 -12.08
N LEU A 171 4.90 -13.85 -12.96
CA LEU A 171 4.47 -15.20 -13.33
C LEU A 171 5.46 -15.88 -14.28
N SER A 172 5.90 -15.15 -15.31
CA SER A 172 6.91 -15.62 -16.26
C SER A 172 7.38 -14.47 -17.14
N ILE A 173 8.65 -14.09 -16.98
CA ILE A 173 9.29 -13.04 -17.78
C ILE A 173 9.17 -13.28 -19.30
N GLY A 174 9.18 -14.54 -19.73
CA GLY A 174 9.03 -14.92 -21.14
C GLY A 174 7.66 -14.56 -21.73
N LYS A 175 6.60 -14.55 -20.91
CA LYS A 175 5.24 -14.21 -21.36
C LYS A 175 5.12 -12.76 -21.80
N ILE A 176 5.99 -11.87 -21.33
CA ILE A 176 6.02 -10.46 -21.77
C ILE A 176 6.10 -10.37 -23.30
N LEU A 177 6.91 -11.22 -23.95
CA LEU A 177 7.10 -11.15 -25.40
C LEU A 177 5.89 -11.62 -26.22
N SER A 178 4.90 -12.23 -25.57
CA SER A 178 3.63 -12.62 -26.21
C SER A 178 2.59 -11.51 -26.23
N LEU A 179 2.84 -10.40 -25.52
CA LEU A 179 1.96 -9.24 -25.52
C LEU A 179 2.03 -8.49 -26.86
N PRO A 180 0.95 -7.79 -27.25
CA PRO A 180 0.95 -6.98 -28.47
C PRO A 180 2.07 -5.93 -28.47
N ASP A 181 2.67 -5.70 -29.64
CA ASP A 181 3.77 -4.74 -29.79
C ASP A 181 3.37 -3.33 -29.30
N GLU A 182 2.16 -2.87 -29.61
CA GLU A 182 1.63 -1.58 -29.15
C GLU A 182 1.57 -1.50 -27.61
N THR A 183 1.17 -2.59 -26.94
CA THR A 183 1.18 -2.68 -25.48
C THR A 183 2.60 -2.57 -24.93
N LEU A 184 3.55 -3.29 -25.54
CA LEU A 184 4.96 -3.26 -25.12
C LEU A 184 5.58 -1.87 -25.28
N LYS A 185 5.32 -1.22 -26.43
CA LYS A 185 5.77 0.14 -26.72
C LYS A 185 5.20 1.13 -25.69
N ALA A 186 3.89 1.08 -25.46
CA ALA A 186 3.23 1.96 -24.50
C ALA A 186 3.69 1.72 -23.05
N ALA A 187 3.83 0.46 -22.62
CA ALA A 187 4.31 0.11 -21.29
C ALA A 187 5.72 0.66 -21.03
N LEU A 188 6.63 0.48 -21.99
CA LEU A 188 7.99 1.01 -21.90
C LEU A 188 7.99 2.54 -21.74
N VAL A 189 7.15 3.23 -22.51
CA VAL A 189 7.02 4.69 -22.44
C VAL A 189 6.36 5.14 -21.14
N PHE A 190 5.33 4.44 -20.64
CA PHE A 190 4.74 4.72 -19.34
C PHE A 190 5.76 4.56 -18.22
N HIS A 191 6.60 3.53 -18.27
CA HIS A 191 7.65 3.30 -17.27
C HIS A 191 8.57 4.54 -17.16
N HIS A 192 9.08 5.03 -18.29
CA HIS A 192 9.95 6.21 -18.31
C HIS A 192 9.22 7.53 -18.02
N SER A 193 7.91 7.61 -18.28
CA SER A 193 7.10 8.80 -18.03
C SER A 193 6.74 9.00 -16.54
N TYR A 194 6.49 7.90 -15.81
CA TYR A 194 6.04 7.92 -14.42
C TYR A 194 7.17 7.76 -13.40
N PHE A 195 8.05 6.79 -13.63
CA PHE A 195 9.04 6.36 -12.64
C PHE A 195 10.43 6.25 -13.26
N PRO A 196 11.03 7.36 -13.71
CA PRO A 196 12.39 7.31 -14.20
C PRO A 196 13.31 6.78 -13.09
N GLY A 197 13.93 5.62 -13.32
CA GLY A 197 14.89 5.00 -12.40
C GLY A 197 14.35 3.88 -11.49
N HIS A 198 13.05 3.55 -11.52
CA HIS A 198 12.57 2.35 -10.83
C HIS A 198 12.88 1.09 -11.63
N GLU A 199 13.75 0.23 -11.11
CA GLU A 199 14.07 -1.04 -11.76
C GLU A 199 12.84 -1.95 -11.82
N ARG A 200 12.53 -2.42 -13.03
CA ARG A 200 11.53 -3.45 -13.31
C ARG A 200 12.20 -4.50 -14.16
N SER A 201 12.12 -5.77 -13.76
CA SER A 201 12.82 -6.88 -14.42
C SER A 201 12.48 -7.01 -15.91
N TRP A 202 11.24 -6.70 -16.30
CA TRP A 202 10.79 -6.78 -17.69
C TRP A 202 11.35 -5.68 -18.58
N VAL A 203 11.79 -4.54 -18.04
CA VAL A 203 12.34 -3.43 -18.83
C VAL A 203 13.67 -3.80 -19.51
N PRO A 204 14.75 -4.18 -18.79
CA PRO A 204 15.99 -4.60 -19.42
C PRO A 204 15.79 -5.87 -20.25
N TYR A 205 14.91 -6.78 -19.84
CA TYR A 205 14.57 -7.97 -20.61
C TYR A 205 13.96 -7.63 -21.99
N LEU A 206 13.01 -6.70 -22.03
CA LEU A 206 12.38 -6.24 -23.27
C LEU A 206 13.39 -5.50 -24.16
N ILE A 207 14.19 -4.61 -23.59
CA ILE A 207 15.23 -3.85 -24.33
C ILE A 207 16.24 -4.80 -24.97
N ASN A 208 16.71 -5.82 -24.23
CA ASN A 208 17.70 -6.76 -24.75
C ASN A 208 17.11 -7.74 -25.78
N THR A 209 15.85 -8.15 -25.62
CA THR A 209 15.25 -9.16 -26.49
C THR A 209 14.61 -8.56 -27.75
N ARG A 210 14.09 -7.32 -27.65
CA ARG A 210 13.44 -6.59 -28.75
C ARG A 210 13.99 -5.16 -28.87
N PRO A 211 15.29 -4.99 -29.16
CA PRO A 211 15.94 -3.68 -29.15
C PRO A 211 15.36 -2.70 -30.17
N ILE A 212 14.96 -3.18 -31.35
CA ILE A 212 14.36 -2.33 -32.40
C ILE A 212 13.02 -1.74 -31.90
N LEU A 213 12.11 -2.58 -31.40
CA LEU A 213 10.83 -2.15 -30.84
C LEU A 213 11.02 -1.15 -29.69
N ALA A 214 11.95 -1.44 -28.79
CA ALA A 214 12.26 -0.55 -27.68
C ALA A 214 12.81 0.80 -28.16
N SER A 215 13.74 0.79 -29.12
CA SER A 215 14.30 2.03 -29.69
C SER A 215 13.25 2.87 -30.39
N GLU A 216 12.36 2.27 -31.18
CA GLU A 216 11.26 2.98 -31.84
C GLU A 216 10.34 3.66 -30.83
N ALA A 217 9.90 2.92 -29.79
CA ALA A 217 9.02 3.46 -28.76
C ALA A 217 9.65 4.64 -28.02
N LEU A 218 10.92 4.50 -27.63
CA LEU A 218 11.66 5.51 -26.90
C LEU A 218 11.97 6.73 -27.76
N GLU A 219 12.33 6.54 -29.04
CA GLU A 219 12.54 7.66 -29.96
C GLU A 219 11.25 8.44 -30.17
N SER A 220 10.14 7.75 -30.45
CA SER A 220 8.82 8.36 -30.59
C SER A 220 8.40 9.16 -29.35
N PHE A 221 8.74 8.66 -28.16
CA PHE A 221 8.43 9.35 -26.91
C PHE A 221 9.33 10.56 -26.64
N TRP A 222 10.65 10.40 -26.74
CA TRP A 222 11.62 11.42 -26.31
C TRP A 222 11.88 12.50 -27.35
N ARG A 223 11.85 12.18 -28.64
CA ARG A 223 12.16 13.14 -29.72
C ARG A 223 11.28 14.40 -29.68
N PRO A 224 9.94 14.32 -29.44
CA PRO A 224 9.11 15.50 -29.27
C PRO A 224 9.46 16.32 -28.01
N LEU A 225 9.88 15.65 -26.92
CA LEU A 225 10.22 16.29 -25.66
C LEU A 225 11.50 17.13 -25.74
N PHE A 226 12.48 16.69 -26.53
CA PHE A 226 13.73 17.43 -26.72
C PHE A 226 13.61 18.62 -27.68
N LYS A 227 12.68 18.59 -28.63
CA LYS A 227 12.46 19.70 -29.58
C LYS A 227 11.83 20.96 -28.95
N LYS A 228 11.27 20.85 -27.74
CA LYS A 228 10.59 21.96 -27.03
C LYS A 228 11.50 22.67 -26.02
N ARG A 229 12.82 22.44 -26.09
CA ARG A 229 13.83 23.20 -25.35
C ARG A 229 14.36 24.34 -26.20
#